data_AF-A0A925VWC5-F1
#
_entry.id   AF-A0A925VWC5-F1
#
_cell.length_a   1.000
_cell.length_b   1.000
_cell.length_c   1.000
_cell.angle_alpha   90.00
_cell.angle_beta   90.00
_cell.angle_gamma   90.00
#
_symmetry.space_group_name_H-M   'P 1'
#
loop_
_entity.id
_entity.type
_entity.pdbx_description
1 polymer ?
#
loop_
_entity_poly.entity_id
_entity_poly.type
_entity_poly.pdbx_seq_one_letter_code
_entity_poly.pdbx_strand_id
1 'polypeptide(L)' 'DPYAALANGIKQLPVWIFHGDADQVIPVTQAQQMTAALKRVNAKVRYTEYPGADHNGTAPKALAEAEVLAWLFSQRR' A
#
# COMPACT_ATOMS: atom_id res chain seq x y z
N ASP A 1 -10.24 -10.46 11.49
CA ASP A 1 -9.56 -9.61 10.49
C ASP A 1 -8.08 -9.96 10.50
N PRO A 2 -7.55 -10.62 9.46
CA PRO A 2 -6.15 -11.06 9.41
C PRO A 2 -5.15 -9.89 9.42
N TYR A 3 -5.57 -8.67 9.08
CA TYR A 3 -4.70 -7.50 9.04
C TYR A 3 -4.68 -6.68 10.33
N ALA A 4 -5.62 -6.92 11.25
CA ALA A 4 -5.78 -6.10 12.45
C ALA A 4 -4.54 -6.11 13.36
N ALA A 5 -3.91 -7.27 13.54
CA ALA A 5 -2.70 -7.39 14.37
C ALA A 5 -1.53 -6.61 13.75
N LEU A 6 -1.31 -6.78 12.44
CA LEU A 6 -0.27 -6.06 11.71
C LEU A 6 -0.52 -4.54 11.75
N ALA A 7 -1.74 -4.11 11.43
CA ALA A 7 -2.13 -2.70 11.44
C ALA A 7 -1.86 -2.05 12.80
N ASN A 8 -2.19 -2.71 13.91
CA ASN A 8 -1.87 -2.21 15.24
C ASN A 8 -0.37 -2.12 15.51
N GLY A 9 0.40 -3.11 15.07
CA GLY A 9 1.85 -3.15 15.24
C GLY A 9 2.59 -2.04 14.47
N ILE A 10 2.07 -1.63 13.31
CA ILE A 10 2.73 -0.64 12.44
C ILE A 10 2.05 0.72 12.39
N LYS A 11 1.00 0.97 13.19
CA LYS A 11 0.16 2.19 13.08
C LYS A 11 0.91 3.52 13.16
N GLN A 12 2.10 3.54 13.76
CA GLN A 12 2.95 4.73 13.89
C GLN A 12 3.84 4.97 12.66
N LEU A 13 3.99 3.99 11.78
CA LEU A 13 4.77 4.13 10.56
C LEU A 13 3.92 4.79 9.47
N PRO A 14 4.46 5.77 8.73
CA PRO A 14 3.91 6.19 7.46
C PRO A 14 3.97 5.03 6.46
N VAL A 15 2.83 4.68 5.84
CA VAL A 15 2.72 3.57 4.89
C VAL A 15 2.15 4.08 3.56
N TRP A 16 2.71 3.67 2.43
CA TRP A 16 2.12 3.83 1.11
C TRP A 16 2.04 2.47 0.42
N ILE A 17 0.81 2.00 0.17
CA ILE A 17 0.52 0.72 -0.47
C ILE A 17 0.27 0.94 -1.95
N PHE A 18 0.81 0.06 -2.79
CA PHE A 18 0.62 0.04 -4.24
C PHE A 18 0.15 -1.36 -4.67
N HIS A 19 -0.85 -1.46 -5.54
CA HIS A 19 -1.32 -2.76 -6.05
C HIS A 19 -1.97 -2.61 -7.43
N GLY A 20 -1.79 -3.60 -8.31
CA GLY A 20 -2.45 -3.66 -9.61
C GLY A 20 -3.78 -4.42 -9.55
N ASP A 21 -4.85 -3.87 -10.14
CA ASP A 21 -6.18 -4.51 -10.07
C ASP A 21 -6.31 -5.79 -10.91
N ALA A 22 -5.39 -6.01 -11.85
CA ALA A 22 -5.34 -7.17 -12.72
C ALA A 22 -4.37 -8.27 -12.21
N ASP A 23 -3.79 -8.12 -11.02
CA ASP A 23 -2.93 -9.13 -10.41
C ASP A 23 -3.71 -10.44 -10.15
N GLN A 24 -3.34 -11.50 -10.90
CA GLN A 24 -3.93 -12.84 -10.79
C GLN A 24 -3.17 -13.74 -9.79
N VAL A 25 -2.03 -13.31 -9.27
CA VAL A 25 -1.22 -14.05 -8.28
C VAL A 25 -1.67 -13.65 -6.87
N ILE A 26 -1.82 -12.35 -6.63
CA ILE A 26 -2.30 -11.80 -5.36
C ILE A 26 -3.47 -10.86 -5.65
N PRO A 27 -4.71 -11.23 -5.28
CA PRO A 27 -5.88 -10.39 -5.52
C PRO A 27 -5.73 -9.01 -4.89
N VAL A 28 -6.11 -7.96 -5.61
CA VAL A 28 -6.09 -6.56 -5.15
C VAL A 28 -6.84 -6.33 -3.82
N THR A 29 -7.79 -7.20 -3.51
CA THR A 29 -8.53 -7.20 -2.24
C THR A 29 -7.62 -7.31 -1.02
N GLN A 30 -6.44 -7.93 -1.14
CA GLN A 30 -5.46 -8.00 -0.05
C GLN A 30 -4.95 -6.59 0.33
N ALA A 31 -4.59 -5.77 -0.65
CA ALA A 31 -4.16 -4.39 -0.43
C ALA A 31 -5.30 -3.49 0.08
N GLN A 32 -6.51 -3.69 -0.45
CA GLN A 32 -7.71 -2.98 0.01
C GLN A 32 -8.05 -3.30 1.47
N GLN A 33 -7.99 -4.57 1.87
CA GLN A 33 -8.25 -5.02 3.24
C GLN A 33 -7.19 -4.49 4.22
N MET A 34 -5.91 -4.52 3.84
CA MET A 34 -4.83 -3.95 4.66
C MET A 34 -4.99 -2.42 4.81
N THR A 35 -5.32 -1.72 3.73
CA THR A 35 -5.60 -0.28 3.76
C THR A 35 -6.76 0.04 4.70
N ALA A 36 -7.85 -0.74 4.65
CA ALA A 36 -8.98 -0.59 5.56
C ALA A 36 -8.58 -0.84 7.02
N ALA A 37 -7.76 -1.86 7.30
CA ALA A 37 -7.27 -2.13 8.64
C ALA A 37 -6.41 -1.00 9.21
N LEU A 38 -5.49 -0.44 8.41
CA LEU A 38 -4.69 0.72 8.80
C LEU A 38 -5.55 1.97 9.06
N LYS A 39 -6.56 2.22 8.22
CA LYS A 39 -7.51 3.32 8.43
C LYS A 39 -8.28 3.16 9.75
N ARG A 40 -8.73 1.94 10.09
CA ARG A 40 -9.46 1.67 11.35
C ARG A 40 -8.66 1.97 12.61
N VAL A 41 -7.33 1.86 12.56
CA VAL A 41 -6.44 2.17 13.69
C VAL A 41 -5.85 3.59 13.63
N ASN A 42 -6.41 4.46 12.77
CA ASN A 42 -5.96 5.83 12.55
C ASN A 42 -4.47 5.94 12.12
N ALA A 43 -3.95 4.94 11.39
CA ALA A 43 -2.60 5.00 10.84
C ALA A 43 -2.51 5.98 9.66
N LYS A 44 -1.32 6.54 9.44
CA LYS A 44 -1.02 7.37 8.27
C LYS A 44 -0.76 6.47 7.05
N VAL A 45 -1.81 6.15 6.31
CA VAL A 45 -1.75 5.28 5.12
C VAL A 45 -2.13 6.02 3.83
N ARG A 46 -1.33 5.84 2.77
CA ARG A 46 -1.64 6.15 1.38
C ARG A 46 -1.87 4.84 0.62
N TYR A 47 -2.76 4.86 -0.37
CA TYR A 47 -3.04 3.71 -1.22
C TYR A 47 -3.20 4.16 -2.67
N THR A 48 -2.51 3.47 -3.58
CA THR A 48 -2.62 3.67 -5.03
C THR A 48 -2.91 2.31 -5.67
N GLU A 49 -4.00 2.25 -6.42
CA GLU A 49 -4.41 1.09 -7.19
C GLU A 49 -4.18 1.38 -8.68
N TYR A 50 -3.54 0.47 -9.40
CA TYR A 50 -3.20 0.65 -10.82
C TYR A 50 -4.13 -0.16 -11.72
N PRO A 51 -5.00 0.49 -12.50
CA PRO A 51 -5.86 -0.18 -13.46
C PRO A 51 -5.06 -0.94 -14.53
N GLY A 52 -5.42 -2.20 -14.76
CA GLY A 52 -4.82 -3.10 -15.74
C GLY A 52 -3.40 -3.57 -15.41
N ALA A 53 -2.85 -3.23 -14.24
CA ALA A 53 -1.51 -3.70 -13.86
C ALA A 53 -1.60 -5.11 -13.27
N ASP A 54 -0.78 -6.01 -13.80
CA ASP A 54 -0.63 -7.37 -13.28
C ASP A 54 0.39 -7.43 -12.12
N HIS A 55 0.72 -8.64 -11.69
CA HIS A 55 1.68 -8.89 -10.62
C HIS A 55 3.04 -8.22 -10.86
N ASN A 56 3.54 -8.26 -12.10
CA ASN A 56 4.85 -7.73 -12.46
C ASN A 56 4.79 -6.24 -12.83
N GLY A 57 3.61 -5.71 -13.16
CA GLY A 57 3.38 -4.33 -13.54
C GLY A 57 3.26 -3.36 -12.36
N THR A 58 2.97 -3.85 -11.15
CA THR A 58 2.78 -3.00 -9.97
C THR A 58 4.07 -2.28 -9.55
N ALA A 59 5.16 -3.01 -9.37
CA ALA A 59 6.45 -2.46 -8.92
C ALA A 59 7.04 -1.38 -9.85
N PRO A 60 7.14 -1.59 -11.19
CA PRO A 60 7.69 -0.55 -12.07
C PRO A 60 6.82 0.70 -12.10
N LYS A 61 5.48 0.58 -12.02
CA LYS A 61 4.60 1.75 -11.91
C LYS A 61 4.84 2.51 -10.61
N ALA A 62 4.90 1.82 -9.47
CA ALA A 62 5.18 2.43 -8.18
C ALA A 62 6.53 3.15 -8.12
N LEU A 63 7.57 2.60 -8.73
CA LEU A 63 8.89 3.24 -8.79
C LEU A 63 8.95 4.41 -9.79
N ALA A 64 8.05 4.46 -10.77
CA ALA A 64 7.93 5.54 -11.73
C ALA A 64 7.09 6.73 -11.21
N GLU A 65 6.36 6.56 -10.10
CA GLU A 65 5.62 7.65 -9.46
C GLU A 65 6.58 8.78 -9.05
N ALA A 66 6.36 9.98 -9.59
CA ALA A 66 7.28 11.11 -9.40
C ALA A 66 7.50 11.46 -7.92
N GLU A 67 6.49 11.21 -7.08
CA GLU A 67 6.54 11.51 -5.66
C GLU A 67 7.11 10.38 -4.80
N VAL A 68 7.29 9.16 -5.32
CA VAL A 68 7.55 7.99 -4.44
C VAL A 68 8.87 8.14 -3.68
N LEU A 69 9.93 8.59 -4.35
CA LEU A 69 11.24 8.78 -3.74
C LEU A 69 11.22 9.98 -2.78
N ALA A 70 10.63 11.10 -3.20
CA ALA A 70 10.49 12.28 -2.36
C ALA A 70 9.68 11.97 -1.09
N TRP A 71 8.58 11.24 -1.22
CA TRP A 71 7.77 10.78 -0.10
C TRP A 71 8.58 9.87 0.82
N LEU A 72 9.24 8.85 0.28
CA LEU A 72 10.01 7.89 1.07
C LEU A 72 11.09 8.59 1.91
N PHE A 73 11.89 9.47 1.29
CA PHE A 73 12.99 10.17 1.97
C PHE A 73 12.53 11.34 2.86
N SER A 74 11.28 11.77 2.76
CA SER A 74 10.72 12.77 3.69
C SER A 74 10.32 12.21 5.05
N GLN A 75 10.20 10.88 5.20
CA GLN A 75 9.79 10.27 6.46
C GLN A 75 10.93 10.31 7.49
N ARG A 76 10.58 10.49 8.77
CA ARG A 76 11.51 10.49 9.91
C ARG A 76 10.95 9.63 11.03
N ARG A 77 11.84 9.09 11.89
CA ARG A 77 11.47 8.43 13.14
C ARG A 77 11.36 9.44 14.27
#